data_AF-A0A0G4L8S2-F1
#
_entry.id   AF-A0A0G4L8S2-F1
#
_cell.length_a   1.000
_cell.length_b   1.000
_cell.length_c   1.000
_cell.angle_alpha   90.00
_cell.angle_beta   90.00
_cell.angle_gamma   90.00
#
_symmetry.space_group_name_H-M   'P 1'
#
loop_
_entity.id
_entity.type
_entity.pdbx_description
1 polymer ?
#
loop_
_entity_poly.entity_id
_entity_poly.type
_entity_poly.pdbx_seq_one_letter_code
_entity_poly.pdbx_strand_id
1 'polypeptide(L)'
;MYTANTMATAIEAMGLSLPGSSSYPATSPEKARECERAAEAIKIVMEKDLRPRKLMTRAAFENALVLTMILGGSTNGVLHFLAMANTADVPLTLDDVDR
;
A
#
# COMPACT_ATOMS: atom_id res chain seq x y z
N MET A 1 6.42 4.59 14.34
CA MET A 1 5.56 4.39 13.16
C MET A 1 4.09 4.45 13.59
N TYR A 2 3.39 5.56 13.31
CA TYR A 2 1.94 5.64 13.55
C TYR A 2 1.16 5.21 12.30
N THR A 3 -0.17 5.12 12.43
CA THR A 3 -1.06 4.56 11.40
C THR A 3 -0.84 5.17 10.01
N ALA A 4 -0.70 6.50 9.90
CA ALA A 4 -0.52 7.17 8.61
C ALA A 4 0.73 6.67 7.87
N ASN A 5 1.89 6.70 8.53
CA ASN A 5 3.12 6.20 7.91
C ASN A 5 3.02 4.69 7.67
N THR A 6 2.39 3.91 8.57
CA THR A 6 2.28 2.45 8.42
C THR A 6 1.50 2.10 7.17
N MET A 7 0.34 2.74 6.98
CA MET A 7 -0.48 2.52 5.80
C MET A 7 0.17 3.06 4.53
N ALA A 8 0.86 4.21 4.58
CA ALA A 8 1.58 4.71 3.42
C ALA A 8 2.64 3.70 2.94
N THR A 9 3.47 3.19 3.84
CA THR A 9 4.51 2.21 3.49
C THR A 9 3.92 0.88 3.03
N ALA A 10 2.85 0.42 3.68
CA ALA A 10 2.19 -0.83 3.30
C ALA A 10 1.52 -0.73 1.92
N ILE A 11 0.87 0.40 1.61
CA ILE A 11 0.23 0.64 0.30
C ILE A 11 1.27 0.71 -0.82
N GLU A 12 2.44 1.30 -0.55
CA GLU A 12 3.57 1.26 -1.48
C GLU A 12 4.08 -0.18 -1.69
N ALA A 13 4.21 -0.97 -0.61
CA ALA A 13 4.59 -2.39 -0.70
C ALA A 13 3.61 -3.25 -1.50
N MET A 14 2.32 -2.88 -1.47
CA MET A 14 1.27 -3.52 -2.27
C MET A 14 1.28 -3.10 -3.75
N GLY A 15 2.12 -2.13 -4.13
CA GLY A 15 2.20 -1.61 -5.49
C GLY A 15 1.08 -0.63 -5.86
N LEU A 16 0.38 -0.07 -4.88
CA LEU A 16 -0.69 0.91 -5.09
C LEU A 16 -0.20 2.37 -5.04
N SER A 17 1.07 2.59 -4.72
CA SER A 17 1.73 3.89 -4.76
C SER A 17 3.07 3.79 -5.47
N LEU A 18 3.55 4.90 -6.01
CA LEU A 18 4.82 4.93 -6.72
C LEU A 18 5.99 4.69 -5.74
N PRO A 19 7.09 4.07 -6.19
CA PRO A 19 8.28 3.90 -5.36
C PRO A 19 8.80 5.24 -4.79
N GLY A 20 9.04 5.25 -3.48
CA GLY A 20 9.46 6.41 -2.69
C GLY A 20 8.30 7.21 -2.07
N SER A 21 7.05 7.01 -2.53
CA SER A 21 5.89 7.83 -2.14
C SER A 21 5.68 7.93 -0.64
N SER A 22 5.82 6.80 0.07
CA SER A 22 5.56 6.71 1.51
C SER A 22 6.61 7.39 2.38
N SER A 23 7.74 7.80 1.80
CA SER A 23 8.92 8.29 2.55
C SER A 23 9.28 9.75 2.28
N TYR A 24 8.77 10.35 1.19
CA TYR A 24 9.00 11.76 0.92
C TYR A 24 8.28 12.65 1.95
N PRO A 25 8.99 13.57 2.63
CA PRO A 25 8.35 14.53 3.51
C PRO A 25 7.32 15.39 2.76
N ALA A 26 6.24 15.77 3.45
CA ALA A 26 5.09 16.42 2.82
C ALA A 26 5.44 17.71 2.05
N THR A 27 6.41 18.49 2.55
CA THR A 27 6.83 19.78 1.95
C THR A 27 8.07 19.64 1.05
N SER A 28 8.51 18.42 0.75
CA SER A 28 9.74 18.20 0.00
C SER A 28 9.50 18.37 -1.51
N PRO A 29 10.51 18.84 -2.28
CA PRO A 29 10.42 18.91 -3.73
C PRO A 29 10.15 17.55 -4.40
N GLU A 30 10.59 16.46 -3.78
CA GLU A 30 10.34 15.08 -4.25
C GLU A 30 8.84 14.75 -4.24
N LYS A 31 8.11 15.15 -3.18
CA LYS A 31 6.65 14.92 -3.11
C LYS A 31 5.92 15.65 -4.23
N ALA A 32 6.32 16.89 -4.54
CA ALA A 32 5.74 17.64 -5.65
C ALA A 32 6.01 16.96 -7.01
N ARG A 33 7.25 16.53 -7.26
CA ARG A 33 7.61 15.79 -8.50
C ARG A 33 6.90 14.45 -8.60
N GLU A 34 6.66 13.78 -7.48
CA GLU A 34 5.92 12.53 -7.45
C GLU A 34 4.47 12.70 -7.90
N CYS A 35 3.81 13.80 -7.53
CA CYS A 35 2.44 14.10 -7.98
C CYS A 35 2.34 14.17 -9.51
N GLU A 36 3.34 14.74 -10.19
CA GLU A 36 3.40 14.76 -11.66
C GLU A 36 3.56 13.35 -12.24
N ARG A 37 4.49 12.55 -11.67
CA ARG A 37 4.71 11.15 -12.07
C ARG A 37 3.49 10.27 -11.83
N ALA A 38 2.71 10.55 -10.80
CA ALA A 38 1.47 9.83 -10.51
C ALA A 38 0.46 9.99 -11.66
N ALA A 39 0.38 11.17 -12.29
CA ALA A 39 -0.50 11.40 -13.43
C ALA A 39 -0.09 10.55 -14.65
N GLU A 40 1.21 10.42 -14.92
CA GLU A 40 1.72 9.52 -15.96
C GLU A 40 1.39 8.06 -15.68
N ALA A 41 1.56 7.62 -14.43
CA ALA A 41 1.20 6.27 -14.01
C ALA A 41 -0.30 6.01 -14.15
N ILE A 42 -1.15 6.97 -13.78
CA ILE A 42 -2.61 6.90 -13.95
C ILE A 42 -2.98 6.69 -15.43
N LYS A 43 -2.36 7.44 -16.33
CA LYS A 43 -2.57 7.27 -17.79
C LYS A 43 -2.24 5.83 -18.22
N ILE A 44 -1.10 5.29 -17.79
CA ILE A 44 -0.67 3.93 -18.13
C ILE A 44 -1.65 2.87 -17.59
N VAL A 45 -2.10 2.99 -16.34
CA VAL A 45 -3.04 2.00 -15.77
C VAL A 45 -4.40 2.07 -16.45
N MET A 46 -4.85 3.25 -16.89
CA MET A 46 -6.07 3.40 -17.68
C MET A 46 -5.93 2.76 -19.07
N GLU A 47 -4.84 3.06 -19.79
CA GLU A 47 -4.57 2.48 -21.13
C GLU A 47 -4.49 0.95 -21.09
N LYS A 48 -4.00 0.39 -19.98
CA LYS A 48 -3.83 -1.06 -19.79
C LYS A 48 -4.98 -1.75 -19.06
N ASP A 49 -6.05 -1.03 -18.70
CA ASP A 49 -7.15 -1.50 -17.82
C ASP A 49 -6.64 -2.23 -16.55
N LEU A 50 -5.59 -1.69 -15.93
CA LEU A 50 -5.02 -2.22 -14.70
C LEU A 50 -5.83 -1.74 -13.51
N ARG A 51 -6.78 -2.58 -13.08
CA ARG A 51 -7.68 -2.28 -11.95
C ARG A 51 -7.03 -2.62 -10.60
N PRO A 52 -7.41 -1.96 -9.49
CA PRO A 52 -6.83 -2.22 -8.16
C PRO A 52 -6.82 -3.69 -7.74
N ARG A 53 -7.86 -4.46 -8.07
CA ARG A 53 -7.93 -5.92 -7.78
C ARG A 53 -6.84 -6.76 -8.47
N LYS A 54 -6.21 -6.25 -9.54
CA LYS A 54 -5.04 -6.88 -10.17
C LYS A 54 -3.77 -6.72 -9.32
N LEU A 55 -3.71 -5.69 -8.47
CA LEU A 55 -2.57 -5.37 -7.62
C LEU A 55 -2.78 -5.87 -6.19
N MET A 56 -3.99 -5.70 -5.64
CA MET A 56 -4.40 -6.15 -4.31
C MET A 56 -4.61 -7.66 -4.27
N THR A 57 -3.53 -8.42 -4.44
CA THR A 57 -3.51 -9.89 -4.37
C THR A 57 -3.11 -10.36 -2.97
N ARG A 58 -3.32 -11.64 -2.67
CA ARG A 58 -2.84 -12.27 -1.43
C ARG A 58 -1.35 -11.99 -1.16
N ALA A 59 -0.50 -12.14 -2.18
CA ALA A 59 0.93 -11.86 -2.08
C ALA A 59 1.23 -10.38 -1.77
N ALA A 60 0.45 -9.44 -2.30
CA ALA A 60 0.61 -8.03 -2.00
C ALA A 60 0.29 -7.72 -0.52
N PHE A 61 -0.78 -8.31 0.02
CA PHE A 61 -1.09 -8.20 1.45
C PHE A 61 0.00 -8.83 2.33
N GLU A 62 0.53 -9.98 1.95
CA GLU A 62 1.64 -10.62 2.68
C GLU A 62 2.90 -9.75 2.67
N ASN A 63 3.25 -9.14 1.53
CA ASN A 63 4.35 -8.18 1.46
C ASN A 63 4.15 -6.98 2.40
N ALA A 64 2.93 -6.44 2.44
CA ALA A 64 2.57 -5.35 3.35
C ALA A 64 2.65 -5.75 4.83
N LEU A 65 2.21 -6.96 5.18
CA LEU A 65 2.30 -7.49 6.54
C LEU A 65 3.76 -7.65 6.98
N VAL A 66 4.61 -8.27 6.14
CA VAL A 66 6.04 -8.42 6.41
C VAL A 66 6.69 -7.06 6.67
N LEU A 67 6.44 -6.06 5.80
CA LEU A 67 6.99 -4.72 5.99
C LEU A 67 6.45 -4.04 7.25
N THR A 68 5.17 -4.23 7.56
CA THR A 68 4.56 -3.69 8.78
C THR A 68 5.23 -4.25 10.03
N MET A 69 5.52 -5.56 10.05
CA MET A 69 6.19 -6.21 11.18
C MET A 69 7.64 -5.73 11.34
N ILE A 70 8.42 -5.69 10.24
CA ILE A 70 9.83 -5.26 10.27
C ILE A 70 9.96 -3.80 10.74
N LEU A 71 9.02 -2.94 10.39
CA LEU A 71 9.04 -1.51 10.73
C LEU A 71 8.39 -1.17 12.07
N GLY A 72 7.87 -2.16 12.82
CA GLY A 72 7.14 -1.94 14.06
C GLY A 72 5.90 -1.06 13.83
N GLY A 73 5.11 -1.40 12.81
CA GLY A 73 3.95 -0.64 12.38
C GLY A 73 2.79 -0.63 13.38
N SER A 74 1.86 0.30 13.17
CA SER A 74 0.67 0.48 14.00
C SER A 74 -0.25 -0.75 13.97
N THR A 75 -0.82 -1.13 15.12
CA THR A 75 -1.84 -2.19 15.22
C THR A 75 -3.11 -1.89 14.41
N ASN A 76 -3.48 -0.61 14.25
CA ASN A 76 -4.53 -0.19 13.30
C ASN A 76 -4.31 -0.68 11.86
N GLY A 77 -3.07 -0.98 11.47
CA GLY A 77 -2.78 -1.60 10.17
C GLY A 77 -3.53 -2.91 9.96
N VAL A 78 -3.69 -3.72 11.02
CA VAL A 78 -4.45 -4.98 10.99
C VAL A 78 -5.91 -4.74 10.56
N LEU A 79 -6.56 -3.75 11.17
CA LEU A 79 -7.95 -3.40 10.83
C LEU A 79 -8.07 -2.96 9.38
N HIS A 80 -7.13 -2.13 8.91
CA HIS A 80 -7.13 -1.65 7.54
C HIS A 80 -6.82 -2.77 6.52
N PHE A 81 -5.88 -3.68 6.82
CA PHE A 81 -5.57 -4.81 5.93
C PHE A 81 -6.77 -5.74 5.77
N LEU A 82 -7.45 -6.11 6.85
CA LEU A 82 -8.65 -6.95 6.79
C LEU A 82 -9.78 -6.26 6.01
N ALA A 83 -10.00 -4.96 6.25
CA ALA A 83 -11.01 -4.19 5.51
C ALA A 83 -10.69 -4.09 4.01
N MET A 84 -9.43 -3.82 3.66
CA MET A 84 -8.96 -3.73 2.28
C MET A 84 -9.03 -5.08 1.57
N ALA A 85 -8.63 -6.17 2.24
CA ALA A 85 -8.67 -7.53 1.70
C ALA A 85 -10.11 -7.97 1.42
N ASN A 86 -11.02 -7.75 2.38
CA ASN A 86 -12.45 -7.98 2.20
C ASN A 86 -13.02 -7.18 1.00
N THR A 87 -12.65 -5.91 0.86
CA THR A 87 -13.09 -5.06 -0.27
C THR A 87 -12.57 -5.57 -1.62
N ALA A 88 -11.37 -6.15 -1.63
CA ALA A 88 -10.74 -6.71 -2.81
C ALA A 88 -11.12 -8.16 -3.12
N ASP A 89 -12.01 -8.78 -2.32
CA ASP A 89 -12.34 -10.21 -2.37
C ASP A 89 -11.11 -11.12 -2.20
N VAL A 90 -10.18 -10.74 -1.31
CA VAL A 90 -8.99 -11.54 -0.96
C VAL A 90 -9.15 -12.14 0.43
N PRO A 91 -8.97 -13.47 0.60
CA PRO A 91 -9.00 -14.08 1.93
C PRO A 91 -7.79 -13.59 2.73
N LEU A 92 -8.06 -12.96 3.88
CA LEU A 92 -7.06 -12.57 4.87
C LEU A 92 -7.73 -12.62 6.25
N THR A 93 -7.10 -13.29 7.20
CA THR A 93 -7.62 -13.44 8.58
C THR A 93 -6.63 -12.92 9.61
N LEU A 94 -7.01 -12.93 10.89
CA LEU A 94 -6.10 -12.60 11.98
C LEU A 94 -4.97 -13.63 12.11
N ASP A 95 -5.20 -14.89 11.78
CA ASP A 95 -4.16 -15.94 11.81
C ASP A 95 -3.03 -15.63 10.82
N ASP A 96 -3.36 -14.99 9.69
CA ASP A 96 -2.37 -14.56 8.70
C ASP A 96 -1.48 -13.41 9.20
N VAL A 97 -1.96 -12.65 10.19
CA VAL A 97 -1.20 -11.57 10.83
C VAL A 97 -0.28 -12.10 11.93
N ASP A 98 -0.68 -13.19 12.59
CA ASP A 98 0.08 -13.81 13.68
C ASP A 98 1.24 -14.70 13.18
N ARG A 99 1.14 -15.23 11.96
CA ARG A 99 2.11 -16.14 11.33
C ARG A 99 3.43 -15.48 10.93
#